data_AF-A0A942ID54-F1
#
_entry.id   AF-A0A942ID54-F1
#
_cell.length_a   1.000
_cell.length_b   1.000
_cell.length_c   1.000
_cell.angle_alpha   90.00
_cell.angle_beta   90.00
_cell.angle_gamma   90.00
#
_symmetry.space_group_name_H-M   'P 1'
#
loop_
_entity.id
_entity.type
_entity.pdbx_description
1 polymer ?
#
loop_
_entity_poly.entity_id
_entity_poly.type
_entity_poly.pdbx_seq_one_letter_code
_entity_poly.pdbx_strand_id
1 'polypeptide(L)'
;MTVPAQNAENQPQISEKELNFRAMQAKYERDLEAERNARLQAEQRAAAYEKSKAPEEEEDDDDQSYIDKRVLSKTLSKFEANLEKKIDQKAEARARAMIEQERQSTFFKSNSDFNNVMSAENIQKFAEKYPGIAENILENVPEGFGRQKLLYQTMKEMGIGRKEEPKGSSIQETIDRNRQTPFQPSSFSTPAYQGQKGDFSPAGQKAAWEKMQSLIKGRRT
;
A
#
# COMPACT_ATOMS: atom_id res chain seq x y z
N MET A 1 7.21 -49.11 33.96
CA MET A 1 6.98 -47.83 34.67
C MET A 1 7.01 -46.72 33.63
N THR A 2 5.91 -45.98 33.54
CA THR A 2 5.67 -44.82 32.69
C THR A 2 5.98 -43.54 33.45
N VAL A 3 6.71 -42.59 32.86
CA VAL A 3 6.74 -41.16 33.25
C VAL A 3 7.20 -40.33 32.03
N PRO A 4 6.82 -39.05 31.92
CA PRO A 4 6.15 -38.53 30.74
C PRO A 4 6.98 -37.46 30.00
N ALA A 5 6.61 -37.23 28.75
CA ALA A 5 6.99 -36.03 28.00
C ALA A 5 6.22 -34.82 28.54
N GLN A 6 6.92 -33.78 28.98
CA GLN A 6 6.34 -32.47 29.26
C GLN A 6 7.23 -31.35 28.71
N ASN A 7 6.52 -30.35 28.18
CA ASN A 7 6.94 -28.98 27.89
C ASN A 7 7.67 -28.71 26.57
N ALA A 8 6.90 -28.73 25.48
CA ALA A 8 7.10 -27.77 24.41
C ALA A 8 6.53 -26.42 24.86
N GLU A 9 7.41 -25.44 25.05
CA GLU A 9 7.08 -24.06 25.39
C GLU A 9 6.23 -23.42 24.29
N ASN A 10 5.00 -23.04 24.63
CA ASN A 10 4.19 -22.11 23.86
C ASN A 10 4.87 -20.73 23.88
N GLN A 11 5.69 -20.44 22.86
CA GLN A 11 6.01 -19.05 22.55
C GLN A 11 4.73 -18.36 22.04
N PRO A 12 4.30 -17.22 22.64
CA PRO A 12 3.20 -16.45 22.09
C PRO A 12 3.66 -15.88 20.74
N GLN A 13 3.08 -16.37 19.64
CA GLN A 13 3.24 -15.73 18.34
C GLN A 13 2.65 -14.31 18.45
N ILE A 14 3.53 -13.31 18.52
CA ILE A 14 3.15 -11.90 18.52
C ILE A 14 2.27 -11.68 17.30
N SER A 15 1.01 -11.34 17.53
CA SER A 15 0.04 -11.14 16.45
C SER A 15 0.56 -10.04 15.53
N GLU A 16 0.52 -10.23 14.21
CA GLU A 16 0.95 -9.23 13.22
C GLU A 16 0.31 -7.85 13.46
N LYS A 17 -0.90 -7.84 14.04
CA LYS A 17 -1.58 -6.61 14.46
C LYS A 17 -0.81 -5.87 15.55
N GLU A 18 -0.31 -6.57 16.56
CA GLU A 18 0.46 -6.00 17.67
C GLU A 18 1.82 -5.48 17.20
N LEU A 19 2.44 -6.15 16.22
CA LEU A 19 3.65 -5.67 15.57
C LEU A 19 3.40 -4.32 14.84
N ASN A 20 2.27 -4.22 14.12
CA ASN A 20 1.86 -3.00 13.43
C ASN A 20 1.53 -1.85 14.39
N PHE A 21 0.85 -2.14 15.51
CA PHE A 21 0.58 -1.13 16.54
C PHE A 21 1.88 -0.60 17.18
N ARG A 22 2.82 -1.50 17.48
CA ARG A 22 4.11 -1.11 18.06
C ARG A 22 4.96 -0.28 17.09
N ALA A 23 4.95 -0.64 15.81
CA ALA A 23 5.62 0.14 14.77
C ALA A 23 5.00 1.54 14.61
N MET A 24 3.67 1.64 14.69
CA MET A 24 2.96 2.91 14.63
C MET A 24 3.27 3.81 15.84
N GLN A 25 3.29 3.23 17.04
CA GLN A 25 3.64 3.95 18.27
C GLN A 25 5.08 4.46 18.25
N ALA A 26 6.04 3.61 17.84
CA ALA A 26 7.44 4.01 17.73
C ALA A 26 7.66 5.14 16.72
N LYS A 27 6.91 5.14 15.61
CA LYS A 27 6.94 6.24 14.65
C LYS A 27 6.41 7.54 15.27
N TYR A 28 5.29 7.46 15.97
CA TYR A 28 4.69 8.64 16.61
C TYR A 28 5.61 9.25 17.68
N GLU A 29 6.27 8.42 18.50
CA GLU A 29 7.25 8.87 19.47
C GLU A 29 8.46 9.55 18.80
N ARG A 30 8.93 9.00 17.68
CA ARG A 30 10.01 9.59 16.88
C ARG A 30 9.61 10.95 16.28
N ASP A 31 8.37 11.07 15.83
CA ASP A 31 7.85 12.33 15.27
C ASP A 31 7.75 13.41 16.36
N LEU A 32 7.30 13.06 17.58
CA LEU A 32 7.28 13.97 18.73
C LEU A 32 8.68 14.42 19.17
N GLU A 33 9.66 13.50 19.15
CA GLU A 33 11.04 13.84 19.48
C GLU A 33 11.66 14.77 18.44
N ALA A 34 11.39 14.53 17.16
CA ALA A 34 11.81 15.43 16.08
C ALA A 34 11.19 16.82 16.22
N GLU A 35 9.91 16.92 16.56
CA GLU A 35 9.23 18.20 16.81
C GLU A 35 9.86 18.97 17.98
N ARG A 36 10.13 18.28 19.09
CA ARG A 36 10.79 18.88 20.27
C ARG A 36 12.18 19.39 19.92
N ASN A 37 12.98 18.60 19.21
CA ASN A 37 14.33 18.99 18.81
C ASN A 37 14.32 20.17 17.83
N ALA A 38 13.39 20.19 16.88
CA ALA A 38 13.23 21.30 15.94
C ALA A 38 12.85 22.60 16.66
N ARG A 39 11.92 22.54 17.62
CA ARG A 39 11.54 23.69 18.45
C ARG A 39 12.72 24.23 19.25
N LEU A 40 13.49 23.34 19.86
CA LEU A 40 14.64 23.71 20.70
C LEU A 40 15.76 24.35 19.86
N GLN A 41 16.01 23.83 18.64
CA GLN A 41 16.95 24.45 17.71
C GLN A 41 16.48 25.82 17.20
N ALA A 42 15.18 25.98 16.95
CA ALA A 42 14.61 27.26 16.52
C ALA A 42 14.76 28.32 17.62
N GLU A 43 14.49 27.96 18.87
CA GLU A 43 14.65 28.83 20.03
C GLU A 43 16.11 29.22 20.26
N GLN A 44 17.05 28.26 20.14
CA GLN A 44 18.48 28.56 20.23
C GLN A 44 18.96 29.51 19.12
N ARG A 45 18.47 29.33 17.87
CA ARG A 45 18.79 30.25 16.77
C ARG A 45 18.21 31.64 16.99
N ALA A 46 16.97 31.73 17.48
CA ALA A 46 16.34 33.01 17.79
C ALA A 46 17.12 33.75 18.91
N ALA A 47 17.48 33.04 19.98
CA ALA A 47 18.27 33.61 21.08
C ALA A 47 19.68 34.01 20.64
N ALA A 48 20.33 33.25 19.75
CA ALA A 48 21.62 33.60 19.18
C ALA A 48 21.52 34.88 18.32
N TYR A 49 20.45 35.00 17.52
CA TYR A 49 20.20 36.18 16.71
C TYR A 49 19.91 37.43 17.55
N GLU A 50 19.15 37.30 18.63
CA GLU A 50 18.92 38.42 19.58
C GLU A 50 20.22 38.83 20.29
N LYS A 51 21.07 37.88 20.69
CA LYS A 51 22.38 38.21 21.30
C LYS A 51 23.34 38.90 20.34
N SER A 52 23.32 38.54 19.06
CA SER A 52 24.11 39.24 18.02
C SER A 52 23.57 40.63 17.67
N LYS A 53 22.44 41.04 18.25
CA LYS A 53 21.80 42.33 17.99
C LYS A 53 22.05 43.37 19.09
N ALA A 54 22.96 43.10 20.04
CA ALA A 54 23.45 44.12 20.96
C ALA A 54 24.12 45.26 20.16
N PRO A 55 23.98 46.53 20.57
CA PRO A 55 24.60 47.64 19.85
C PRO A 55 26.11 47.58 20.08
N GLU A 56 26.87 47.21 19.05
CA GLU A 56 28.31 47.47 19.02
C GLU A 56 28.51 48.99 18.96
N GLU A 57 29.24 49.52 19.94
CA GLU A 57 29.75 50.89 19.93
C GLU A 57 30.65 51.04 18.70
N GLU A 58 30.40 52.11 17.93
CA GLU A 58 31.09 52.46 16.70
C GLU A 58 32.60 52.66 16.95
N GLU A 59 33.42 51.67 16.60
CA GLU A 59 34.81 51.89 16.22
C GLU A 59 34.86 52.02 14.69
N ASP A 60 35.31 53.18 14.24
CA ASP A 60 35.53 53.59 12.86
C ASP A 60 36.39 52.59 12.07
N ASP A 61 35.74 51.74 11.27
CA ASP A 61 36.36 51.02 10.14
C ASP A 61 35.67 51.46 8.84
N ASP A 62 36.07 52.65 8.37
CA ASP A 62 35.64 53.32 7.13
C ASP A 62 36.18 52.65 5.84
N ASP A 63 36.29 51.32 5.83
CA ASP A 63 36.66 50.50 4.67
C ASP A 63 35.47 49.68 4.13
N GLN A 64 34.24 50.08 4.46
CA GLN A 64 33.04 49.53 3.81
C GLN A 64 32.97 50.05 2.37
N SER A 65 33.47 49.23 1.42
CA SER A 65 33.27 49.41 -0.02
C SER A 65 31.84 49.88 -0.29
N TYR A 66 31.67 51.11 -0.77
CA TYR A 66 30.36 51.74 -0.91
C TYR A 66 29.42 50.85 -1.74
N ILE A 67 28.49 50.17 -1.07
CA ILE A 67 27.46 49.38 -1.73
C ILE A 67 26.34 50.32 -2.14
N ASP A 68 26.19 50.54 -3.45
CA ASP A 68 25.04 51.27 -3.98
C ASP A 68 23.75 50.52 -3.59
N LYS A 69 23.04 51.06 -2.59
CA LYS A 69 21.79 50.51 -2.05
C LYS A 69 20.73 50.31 -3.14
N ARG A 70 20.77 51.10 -4.22
CA ARG A 70 19.86 50.97 -5.36
C ARG A 70 20.23 49.79 -6.27
N VAL A 71 21.52 49.51 -6.44
CA VAL A 71 21.97 48.32 -7.18
C VAL A 71 21.71 47.07 -6.36
N LEU A 72 22.01 47.11 -5.05
CA LEU A 72 21.76 46.00 -4.14
C LEU A 72 20.27 45.63 -4.05
N SER A 73 19.37 46.60 -3.92
CA SER A 73 17.93 46.30 -3.89
C SER A 73 17.42 45.70 -5.21
N LYS A 74 17.95 46.15 -6.34
CA LYS A 74 17.63 45.56 -7.66
C LYS A 74 18.18 44.15 -7.81
N THR A 75 19.38 43.85 -7.32
CA THR A 75 19.94 42.49 -7.40
C THR A 75 19.19 41.54 -6.47
N LEU A 76 18.87 41.97 -5.25
CA LEU A 76 18.04 41.21 -4.31
C LEU A 76 16.65 40.92 -4.88
N SER A 77 15.96 41.92 -5.42
CA SER A 77 14.64 41.72 -6.03
C SER A 77 14.68 40.76 -7.22
N LYS A 78 15.71 40.84 -8.07
CA LYS A 78 15.91 39.86 -9.17
C LYS A 78 16.22 38.45 -8.64
N PHE A 79 16.99 38.36 -7.56
CA PHE A 79 17.30 37.08 -6.93
C PHE A 79 16.04 36.44 -6.33
N GLU A 80 15.24 37.19 -5.60
CA GLU A 80 13.95 36.77 -5.04
C GLU A 80 13.00 36.28 -6.13
N ALA A 81 12.81 37.06 -7.20
CA ALA A 81 11.96 36.67 -8.32
C ALA A 81 12.44 35.37 -9.00
N ASN A 82 13.76 35.20 -9.16
CA ASN A 82 14.33 33.96 -9.71
C ASN A 82 14.18 32.77 -8.75
N LEU A 83 14.26 33.02 -7.44
CA LEU A 83 14.09 32.00 -6.41
C LEU A 83 12.64 31.53 -6.35
N GLU A 84 11.67 32.45 -6.33
CA GLU A 84 10.24 32.15 -6.40
C GLU A 84 9.93 31.30 -7.63
N LYS A 85 10.41 31.72 -8.82
CA LYS A 85 10.22 30.94 -10.05
C LYS A 85 10.79 29.53 -9.94
N LYS A 86 11.97 29.35 -9.32
CA LYS A 86 12.55 28.02 -9.11
C LYS A 86 11.75 27.18 -8.10
N ILE A 87 11.22 27.81 -7.06
CA ILE A 87 10.37 27.16 -6.07
C ILE A 87 9.10 26.67 -6.74
N ASP A 88 8.43 27.52 -7.53
CA ASP A 88 7.20 27.16 -8.24
C ASP A 88 7.44 26.03 -9.25
N GLN A 89 8.51 26.11 -10.03
CA GLN A 89 8.89 25.03 -10.96
C GLN A 89 9.15 23.71 -10.24
N LYS A 90 9.83 23.75 -9.08
CA LYS A 90 10.11 22.55 -8.29
C LYS A 90 8.85 22.00 -7.63
N ALA A 91 7.97 22.87 -7.15
CA ALA A 91 6.68 22.49 -6.58
C ALA A 91 5.79 21.84 -7.64
N GLU A 92 5.71 22.42 -8.84
CA GLU A 92 4.95 21.87 -9.96
C GLU A 92 5.52 20.52 -10.41
N ALA A 93 6.84 20.39 -10.56
CA ALA A 93 7.49 19.14 -10.89
C ALA A 93 7.19 18.05 -9.85
N ARG A 94 7.23 18.40 -8.55
CA ARG A 94 6.90 17.49 -7.46
C ARG A 94 5.43 17.09 -7.45
N ALA A 95 4.52 18.03 -7.69
CA ALA A 95 3.10 17.76 -7.78
C ALA A 95 2.80 16.81 -8.94
N ARG A 96 3.40 17.04 -10.12
CA ARG A 96 3.28 16.15 -11.29
C ARG A 96 3.79 14.74 -10.98
N ALA A 97 4.97 14.62 -10.35
CA ALA A 97 5.53 13.33 -9.96
C ALA A 97 4.62 12.57 -8.98
N MET A 98 4.01 13.28 -8.01
CA MET A 98 3.10 12.69 -7.04
C MET A 98 1.81 12.16 -7.70
N ILE A 99 1.23 12.94 -8.62
CA ILE A 99 0.07 12.52 -9.41
C ILE A 99 0.41 11.30 -10.27
N GLU A 100 1.59 11.27 -10.89
CA GLU A 100 2.01 10.14 -11.71
C GLU A 100 2.21 8.87 -10.87
N GLN A 101 2.81 8.98 -9.69
CA GLN A 101 2.93 7.86 -8.74
C GLN A 101 1.55 7.34 -8.29
N GLU A 102 0.60 8.23 -8.02
CA GLU A 102 -0.77 7.86 -7.66
C GLU A 102 -1.48 7.12 -8.80
N ARG A 103 -1.34 7.61 -10.04
CA ARG A 103 -1.87 6.94 -11.24
C ARG A 103 -1.27 5.54 -11.42
N GLN A 104 0.04 5.39 -11.23
CA GLN A 104 0.72 4.10 -11.27
C GLN A 104 0.18 3.14 -10.20
N SER A 105 0.14 3.60 -8.95
CA SER A 105 -0.37 2.80 -7.83
C SER A 105 -1.81 2.36 -8.06
N THR A 106 -2.68 3.26 -8.53
CA THR A 106 -4.08 2.99 -8.83
C THR A 106 -4.20 1.95 -9.94
N PHE A 107 -3.40 2.08 -11.00
CA PHE A 107 -3.38 1.13 -12.10
C PHE A 107 -2.97 -0.28 -11.64
N PHE A 108 -1.93 -0.42 -10.82
CA PHE A 108 -1.54 -1.73 -10.30
C PHE A 108 -2.59 -2.32 -9.36
N LYS A 109 -3.28 -1.49 -8.57
CA LYS A 109 -4.40 -1.93 -7.72
C LYS A 109 -5.58 -2.44 -8.53
N SER A 110 -5.93 -1.77 -9.64
CA SER A 110 -7.02 -2.20 -10.51
C SER A 110 -6.66 -3.40 -11.39
N ASN A 111 -5.37 -3.62 -11.66
CA ASN A 111 -4.86 -4.68 -12.53
C ASN A 111 -3.98 -5.65 -11.74
N SER A 112 -4.58 -6.45 -10.86
CA SER A 112 -3.86 -7.42 -10.02
C SER A 112 -3.15 -8.53 -10.82
N ASP A 113 -3.61 -8.78 -12.04
CA ASP A 113 -3.04 -9.74 -13.00
C ASP A 113 -1.81 -9.20 -13.75
N PHE A 114 -1.45 -7.92 -13.55
CA PHE A 114 -0.38 -7.25 -14.28
C PHE A 114 0.93 -8.03 -14.29
N ASN A 115 1.40 -8.48 -13.12
CA ASN A 115 2.65 -9.23 -13.00
C ASN A 115 2.62 -10.59 -13.72
N ASN A 116 1.44 -11.21 -13.83
CA ASN A 116 1.28 -12.48 -14.52
C ASN A 116 1.28 -12.27 -16.05
N VAL A 117 0.52 -11.28 -16.53
CA VAL A 117 0.48 -10.95 -17.96
C VAL A 117 1.84 -10.47 -18.45
N MET A 118 2.51 -9.61 -17.69
CA MET A 118 3.85 -9.07 -18.00
C MET A 118 4.99 -10.02 -17.61
N SER A 119 4.73 -11.32 -17.44
CA SER A 119 5.79 -12.29 -17.21
C SER A 119 6.71 -12.40 -18.42
N ALA A 120 7.99 -12.73 -18.19
CA ALA A 120 8.98 -12.85 -19.26
C ALA A 120 8.54 -13.84 -20.35
N GLU A 121 7.92 -14.96 -19.95
CA GLU A 121 7.39 -15.97 -20.88
C GLU A 121 6.30 -15.40 -21.79
N ASN A 122 5.36 -14.64 -21.24
CA ASN A 122 4.27 -14.04 -22.00
C ASN A 122 4.77 -12.92 -22.92
N ILE A 123 5.73 -12.12 -22.47
CA ILE A 123 6.35 -11.07 -23.28
C ILE A 123 7.11 -11.70 -24.47
N GLN A 124 7.84 -12.78 -24.23
CA GLN A 124 8.52 -13.52 -25.30
C GLN A 124 7.52 -14.09 -26.30
N LYS A 125 6.44 -14.75 -25.83
CA LYS A 125 5.36 -15.24 -26.71
C LYS A 125 4.71 -14.12 -27.51
N PHE A 126 4.56 -12.93 -26.93
CA PHE A 126 4.05 -11.76 -27.63
C PHE A 126 5.01 -11.29 -28.73
N ALA A 127 6.30 -11.19 -28.44
CA ALA A 127 7.30 -10.81 -29.43
C ALA A 127 7.40 -11.82 -30.59
N GLU A 128 7.31 -13.12 -30.30
CA GLU A 128 7.35 -14.18 -31.32
C GLU A 128 6.08 -14.20 -32.19
N LYS A 129 4.91 -13.98 -31.60
CA LYS A 129 3.63 -14.00 -32.34
C LYS A 129 3.33 -12.70 -33.08
N TYR A 130 3.76 -11.56 -32.53
CA TYR A 130 3.42 -10.22 -33.04
C TYR A 130 4.66 -9.31 -33.11
N PRO A 131 5.70 -9.69 -33.89
CA PRO A 131 6.97 -8.97 -33.92
C PRO A 131 6.82 -7.50 -34.34
N GLY A 132 6.03 -7.21 -35.38
CA GLY A 132 5.85 -5.83 -35.85
C GLY A 132 5.14 -4.90 -34.85
N ILE A 133 4.30 -5.44 -33.96
CA ILE A 133 3.68 -4.66 -32.89
C ILE A 133 4.69 -4.45 -31.75
N ALA A 134 5.45 -5.49 -31.40
CA ALA A 134 6.47 -5.42 -30.37
C ALA A 134 7.57 -4.39 -30.72
N GLU A 135 8.05 -4.40 -31.96
CA GLU A 135 9.01 -3.43 -32.49
C GLU A 135 8.45 -2.01 -32.44
N ASN A 136 7.21 -1.81 -32.91
CA ASN A 136 6.56 -0.50 -32.88
C ASN A 136 6.45 0.06 -31.44
N ILE A 137 6.09 -0.77 -30.47
CA ILE A 137 6.01 -0.36 -29.06
C ILE A 137 7.40 0.00 -28.50
N LEU A 138 8.44 -0.75 -28.86
CA LEU A 138 9.81 -0.49 -28.42
C LEU A 138 10.38 0.80 -29.01
N GLU A 139 10.10 1.08 -30.28
CA GLU A 139 10.63 2.24 -31.00
C GLU A 139 9.86 3.54 -30.68
N ASN A 140 8.52 3.48 -30.68
CA ASN A 140 7.70 4.70 -30.62
C ASN A 140 7.30 5.12 -29.21
N VAL A 141 7.44 4.25 -28.21
CA VAL A 141 7.06 4.56 -26.83
C VAL A 141 8.30 4.62 -25.95
N PRO A 142 8.59 5.74 -25.26
CA PRO A 142 9.72 5.83 -24.34
C PRO A 142 9.68 4.78 -23.24
N GLU A 143 10.86 4.38 -22.76
CA GLU A 143 10.97 3.42 -21.66
C GLU A 143 10.35 3.97 -20.37
N GLY A 144 9.62 3.12 -19.64
CA GLY A 144 8.96 3.47 -18.39
C GLY A 144 7.57 2.86 -18.27
N PHE A 145 6.79 3.41 -17.34
CA PHE A 145 5.46 2.89 -17.01
C PHE A 145 4.47 2.97 -18.18
N GLY A 146 4.56 4.01 -19.02
CA GLY A 146 3.70 4.16 -20.20
C GLY A 146 3.84 3.00 -21.19
N ARG A 147 5.08 2.60 -21.51
CA ARG A 147 5.37 1.43 -22.36
C ARG A 147 4.86 0.13 -21.74
N GLN A 148 5.10 -0.06 -20.44
CA GLN A 148 4.64 -1.25 -19.72
C GLN A 148 3.11 -1.35 -19.70
N LYS A 149 2.42 -0.23 -19.46
CA LYS A 149 0.96 -0.16 -19.50
C LYS A 149 0.41 -0.51 -20.88
N LEU A 150 0.98 0.07 -21.94
CA LEU A 150 0.56 -0.22 -23.31
C LEU A 150 0.79 -1.69 -23.65
N LEU A 151 1.99 -2.22 -23.35
CA LEU A 151 2.33 -3.63 -23.57
C LEU A 151 1.38 -4.57 -22.81
N TYR A 152 1.08 -4.25 -21.56
CA TYR A 152 0.09 -5.01 -20.79
C TYR A 152 -1.29 -5.00 -21.45
N GLN A 153 -1.77 -3.83 -21.89
CA GLN A 153 -3.07 -3.69 -22.53
C GLN A 153 -3.14 -4.49 -23.84
N THR A 154 -2.11 -4.37 -24.69
CA THR A 154 -2.05 -5.11 -25.95
C THR A 154 -1.95 -6.61 -25.70
N MET A 155 -1.10 -7.08 -24.79
CA MET A 155 -1.00 -8.50 -24.46
C MET A 155 -2.34 -9.06 -23.95
N LYS A 156 -3.06 -8.29 -23.13
CA LYS A 156 -4.36 -8.68 -22.58
C LYS A 156 -5.47 -8.72 -23.64
N GLU A 157 -5.48 -7.76 -24.56
CA GLU A 157 -6.39 -7.72 -25.72
C GLU A 157 -6.15 -8.92 -26.65
N MET A 158 -4.89 -9.27 -26.88
CA MET A 158 -4.48 -10.43 -27.67
C MET A 158 -4.66 -11.77 -26.93
N GLY A 159 -5.15 -11.75 -25.69
CA GLY A 159 -5.41 -12.94 -24.88
C GLY A 159 -4.16 -13.66 -24.37
N ILE A 160 -2.98 -13.05 -24.46
CA ILE A 160 -1.72 -13.61 -23.95
C ILE A 160 -1.70 -13.48 -22.43
N GLY A 161 -1.42 -14.58 -21.73
CA GLY A 161 -1.40 -14.62 -20.26
C GLY A 161 -2.77 -14.82 -19.61
N ARG A 162 -3.85 -15.01 -20.39
CA ARG A 162 -5.05 -15.66 -19.86
C ARG A 162 -4.67 -17.09 -19.50
N LYS A 163 -4.91 -17.50 -18.25
CA LYS A 163 -4.99 -18.93 -17.95
C LYS A 163 -6.07 -19.46 -18.89
N GLU A 164 -5.72 -20.40 -19.76
CA GLU A 164 -6.72 -21.13 -20.52
C GLU A 164 -7.74 -21.60 -19.49
N GLU A 165 -8.95 -21.03 -19.51
CA GLU A 165 -10.05 -21.64 -18.77
C GLU A 165 -10.02 -23.10 -19.22
N PRO A 166 -9.91 -24.06 -18.29
CA PRO A 166 -9.89 -25.46 -18.68
C PRO A 166 -11.12 -25.63 -19.54
N LYS A 167 -10.92 -25.87 -20.85
CA LYS A 167 -12.00 -26.09 -21.82
C LYS A 167 -12.92 -27.05 -21.10
N GLY A 168 -14.08 -26.56 -20.66
CA GLY A 168 -14.82 -27.15 -19.55
C GLY A 168 -14.81 -28.66 -19.73
N SER A 169 -14.33 -29.39 -18.72
CA SER A 169 -14.28 -30.86 -18.73
C SER A 169 -15.48 -31.34 -19.51
N SER A 170 -15.24 -31.94 -20.68
CA SER A 170 -16.30 -32.23 -21.64
C SER A 170 -17.43 -32.87 -20.85
N ILE A 171 -18.68 -32.52 -21.11
CA ILE A 171 -19.82 -33.13 -20.43
C ILE A 171 -19.67 -34.67 -20.43
N GLN A 172 -19.04 -35.21 -21.48
CA GLN A 172 -18.60 -36.59 -21.61
C GLN A 172 -17.61 -37.07 -20.52
N GLU A 173 -16.55 -36.33 -20.21
CA GLU A 173 -15.61 -36.67 -19.13
C GLU A 173 -16.30 -36.64 -17.75
N THR A 174 -17.26 -35.74 -17.56
CA THR A 174 -18.03 -35.66 -16.31
C THR A 174 -18.98 -36.85 -16.17
N ILE A 175 -19.63 -37.25 -17.28
CA ILE A 175 -20.48 -38.45 -17.34
C ILE A 175 -19.65 -39.72 -17.13
N ASP A 176 -18.49 -39.83 -17.76
CA ASP A 176 -17.62 -40.99 -17.65
C ASP A 176 -17.02 -41.13 -16.24
N ARG A 177 -16.66 -40.01 -15.60
CA ARG A 177 -16.22 -39.99 -14.19
C ARG A 177 -17.33 -40.46 -13.24
N ASN A 178 -18.56 -39.98 -13.44
CA ASN A 178 -19.71 -40.42 -12.64
C ASN A 178 -20.12 -41.87 -12.91
N ARG A 179 -19.84 -42.40 -14.11
CA ARG A 179 -20.02 -43.82 -14.44
C ARG A 179 -18.95 -44.72 -13.82
N GLN A 180 -17.71 -44.24 -13.71
CA GLN A 180 -16.60 -45.00 -13.13
C GLN A 180 -16.59 -45.01 -11.60
N THR A 181 -17.16 -44.00 -10.95
CA THR A 181 -17.36 -44.03 -9.50
C THR A 181 -18.75 -44.56 -9.17
N PRO A 182 -18.92 -45.83 -8.77
CA PRO A 182 -20.17 -46.27 -8.20
C PRO A 182 -20.49 -45.36 -7.00
N PHE A 183 -21.68 -44.78 -7.01
CA PHE A 183 -22.17 -43.92 -5.95
C PHE A 183 -22.25 -44.74 -4.66
N GLN A 184 -21.15 -44.78 -3.91
CA GLN A 184 -21.21 -45.19 -2.52
C GLN A 184 -21.83 -44.00 -1.78
N PRO A 185 -22.98 -44.14 -1.12
CA PRO A 185 -23.43 -43.13 -0.18
C PRO A 185 -22.33 -43.03 0.87
N SER A 186 -21.52 -41.98 0.80
CA SER A 186 -20.58 -41.69 1.88
C SER A 186 -21.45 -41.46 3.10
N SER A 187 -21.32 -42.36 4.06
CA SER A 187 -21.69 -42.09 5.44
C SER A 187 -21.03 -40.76 5.80
N PHE A 188 -21.85 -39.73 5.89
CA PHE A 188 -21.45 -38.37 6.20
C PHE A 188 -20.52 -38.40 7.42
N SER A 189 -19.22 -38.23 7.16
CA SER A 189 -18.27 -37.82 8.19
C SER A 189 -18.71 -36.43 8.61
N THR A 190 -19.25 -36.35 9.82
CA THR A 190 -19.69 -35.12 10.48
C THR A 190 -18.56 -34.09 10.47
N PRO A 191 -18.78 -32.86 9.97
CA PRO A 191 -17.93 -31.75 10.32
C PRO A 191 -18.13 -31.44 11.82
N ALA A 192 -17.05 -31.06 12.51
CA ALA A 192 -16.96 -30.88 13.96
C ALA A 192 -17.80 -29.71 14.56
N TYR A 193 -18.89 -29.31 13.92
CA TYR A 193 -19.86 -28.33 14.42
C TYR A 193 -21.30 -28.78 14.13
N GLN A 194 -21.69 -29.92 14.70
CA GLN A 194 -23.10 -30.33 14.76
C GLN A 194 -23.50 -30.61 16.21
N GLY A 195 -23.29 -29.61 17.06
CA GLY A 195 -23.61 -29.65 18.49
C GLY A 195 -24.93 -28.98 18.88
N GLN A 196 -25.75 -28.52 17.93
CA GLN A 196 -27.08 -27.99 18.23
C GLN A 196 -28.08 -28.49 17.19
N LYS A 197 -28.56 -29.74 17.39
CA LYS A 197 -29.91 -30.08 16.95
C LYS A 197 -30.84 -29.09 17.65
N GLY A 198 -31.39 -28.13 16.92
CA GLY A 198 -32.50 -27.34 17.41
C GLY A 198 -33.62 -28.30 17.77
N ASP A 199 -33.94 -28.40 19.06
CA ASP A 199 -35.13 -29.10 19.49
C ASP A 199 -36.34 -28.24 19.12
N PHE A 200 -37.01 -28.61 18.03
CA PHE A 200 -38.23 -27.93 17.55
C PHE A 200 -39.48 -28.42 18.30
N SER A 201 -39.34 -29.23 19.35
CA SER A 201 -40.44 -29.56 20.24
C SER A 201 -41.03 -28.29 20.89
N PRO A 202 -42.31 -28.32 21.33
CA PRO A 202 -42.90 -27.20 22.05
C PRO A 202 -42.09 -26.77 23.28
N ALA A 203 -41.38 -27.70 23.93
CA ALA A 203 -40.50 -27.42 25.05
C ALA A 203 -39.22 -26.68 24.62
N GLY A 204 -38.59 -27.12 23.51
CA GLY A 204 -37.41 -26.45 22.94
C GLY A 204 -37.69 -25.05 22.41
N GLN A 205 -38.88 -24.83 21.84
CA GLN A 205 -39.31 -23.49 21.40
C GLN A 205 -39.51 -22.53 22.57
N LYS A 206 -40.09 -23.01 23.70
CA LYS A 206 -40.26 -22.19 24.91
C LYS A 206 -38.91 -21.79 25.53
N ALA A 207 -37.97 -22.73 25.60
CA ALA A 207 -36.62 -22.45 26.11
C ALA A 207 -35.85 -21.45 25.22
N ALA A 208 -35.99 -21.55 23.90
CA ALA A 208 -35.41 -20.58 22.97
C ALA A 208 -36.00 -19.18 23.13
N TRP A 209 -37.32 -19.08 23.35
CA TRP A 209 -38.00 -17.80 23.57
C TRP A 209 -37.58 -17.13 24.89
N GLU A 210 -37.47 -17.87 25.99
CA GLU A 210 -36.98 -17.34 27.27
C GLU A 210 -35.53 -16.83 27.16
N LYS A 211 -34.67 -17.57 26.43
CA LYS A 211 -33.28 -17.14 26.18
C LYS A 211 -33.20 -15.87 25.32
N MET A 212 -34.11 -15.70 24.37
CA MET A 212 -34.20 -14.48 23.59
C MET A 212 -34.64 -13.28 24.45
N GLN A 213 -35.62 -13.48 25.34
CA GLN A 213 -36.08 -12.42 26.26
C GLN A 213 -34.99 -11.99 27.24
N SER A 214 -34.18 -12.91 27.76
CA SER A 214 -33.07 -12.56 28.66
C SER A 214 -31.97 -11.76 27.94
N LEU A 215 -31.67 -12.09 26.68
CA LEU A 215 -30.75 -11.32 25.83
C LEU A 215 -31.27 -9.91 25.52
N ILE A 216 -32.58 -9.76 25.30
CA ILE A 216 -33.20 -8.45 25.06
C ILE A 216 -33.16 -7.60 26.34
N LYS A 217 -33.41 -8.19 27.51
CA LYS A 217 -33.28 -7.49 28.80
C LYS A 217 -31.84 -7.08 29.08
N GLY A 218 -30.86 -7.94 28.81
CA GLY A 218 -29.43 -7.65 29.02
C GLY A 218 -28.85 -6.60 28.07
N ARG A 219 -29.55 -6.25 26.98
CA ARG A 219 -29.17 -5.14 26.07
C ARG A 219 -29.80 -3.79 26.42
N ARG A 220 -30.71 -3.75 27.41
CA ARG A 220 -31.39 -2.51 27.87
C ARG A 220 -30.85 -1.98 29.21
N THR A 221 -29.80 -2.58 29.74
CA THR A 221 -28.95 -2.05 30.81
C THR A 221 -27.64 -1.57 30.21
#